data_AF-A0A937LCN2-F1
#
_entry.id   AF-A0A937LCN2-F1
#
_cell.length_a   1.000
_cell.length_b   1.000
_cell.length_c   1.000
_cell.angle_alpha   90.00
_cell.angle_beta   90.00
_cell.angle_gamma   90.00
#
_symmetry.space_group_name_H-M   'P 1'
#
loop_
_entity.id
_entity.type
_entity.pdbx_description
1 polymer ?
#
loop_
_entity_poly.entity_id
_entity_poly.type
_entity_poly.pdbx_seq_one_letter_code
_entity_poly.pdbx_strand_id
1 'polypeptide(L)'
;MTALLELTVYFTVWTLITVVVGAAIRNQEWTKEGRDIGLGNRDNLKEATPMGGRAERAAKNSIEAAVFFVPLALVANAAGMDAEVMQGAQIAFWARIAYVPIYIAGIKYLRSLVWIGGVVGYGMMVAAML
;
A
#
# COMPACT_ATOMS: atom_id res chain seq x y z
N MET A 1 -11.38 5.91 -19.31
CA MET A 1 -11.17 5.35 -17.95
C MET A 1 -11.90 6.28 -17.00
N THR A 2 -12.70 5.78 -16.04
CA THR A 2 -13.33 6.66 -15.05
C THR A 2 -12.29 7.11 -14.02
N ALA A 3 -12.55 8.20 -13.29
CA ALA A 3 -11.66 8.66 -12.23
C ALA A 3 -11.40 7.59 -11.15
N LEU A 4 -12.39 6.73 -10.88
CA LEU A 4 -12.27 5.64 -9.92
C LEU A 4 -11.30 4.56 -10.43
N LEU A 5 -11.38 4.23 -11.72
CA LEU A 5 -10.44 3.30 -12.35
C LEU A 5 -9.02 3.89 -12.42
N GLU A 6 -8.87 5.18 -12.67
CA GLU A 6 -7.55 5.86 -12.59
C GLU A 6 -6.96 5.78 -11.19
N LEU A 7 -7.74 6.06 -10.14
CA LEU A 7 -7.32 5.87 -8.74
C LEU A 7 -6.93 4.42 -8.45
N THR A 8 -7.63 3.45 -9.03
CA THR A 8 -7.31 2.02 -8.89
C THR A 8 -5.97 1.67 -9.52
N VAL A 9 -5.66 2.22 -10.70
CA VAL A 9 -4.35 2.09 -11.33
C VAL A 9 -3.27 2.74 -10.46
N TYR A 10 -3.48 3.97 -9.97
CA TYR A 10 -2.51 4.65 -9.12
C TYR A 10 -2.28 3.92 -7.79
N PHE A 11 -3.33 3.38 -7.16
CA PHE A 11 -3.21 2.58 -5.95
C PHE A 11 -2.37 1.31 -6.20
N THR A 12 -2.59 0.66 -7.34
CA THR A 12 -1.84 -0.54 -7.75
C THR A 12 -0.38 -0.21 -8.03
N VAL A 13 -0.10 0.87 -8.77
CA VAL A 13 1.26 1.36 -9.03
C VAL A 13 1.97 1.71 -7.74
N TRP A 14 1.30 2.39 -6.81
CA TRP A 14 1.88 2.72 -5.51
C TRP A 14 2.17 1.47 -4.66
N THR A 15 1.29 0.46 -4.72
CA THR A 15 1.51 -0.82 -4.06
C THR A 15 2.74 -1.52 -4.64
N LEU A 16 2.87 -1.55 -5.97
CA LEU A 16 4.05 -2.09 -6.65
C LEU A 16 5.33 -1.34 -6.24
N ILE A 17 5.32 0.00 -6.27
CA ILE A 17 6.44 0.82 -5.82
C ILE A 17 6.80 0.48 -4.36
N THR A 18 5.80 0.36 -3.48
CA THR A 18 6.04 0.02 -2.07
C THR A 18 6.68 -1.34 -1.92
N VAL A 19 6.28 -2.34 -2.71
CA VAL A 19 6.88 -3.68 -2.68
C VAL A 19 8.33 -3.65 -3.16
N VAL A 20 8.59 -3.00 -4.29
CA VAL A 20 9.96 -2.90 -4.86
C VAL A 20 10.88 -2.12 -3.93
N VAL A 21 10.45 -0.94 -3.47
CA VAL A 21 11.22 -0.11 -2.53
C VAL A 21 11.38 -0.81 -1.19
N GLY A 22 10.34 -1.49 -0.71
CA GLY A 22 10.36 -2.29 0.51
C GLY A 22 11.43 -3.38 0.48
N ALA A 23 11.49 -4.13 -0.62
CA ALA A 23 12.52 -5.14 -0.87
C ALA A 23 13.92 -4.51 -0.95
N ALA A 24 14.07 -3.43 -1.73
CA ALA A 24 15.35 -2.73 -1.88
C ALA A 24 15.91 -2.22 -0.54
N ILE A 25 15.05 -1.65 0.32
CA ILE A 25 15.42 -1.19 1.67
C ILE A 25 15.72 -2.38 2.59
N ARG A 26 14.92 -3.44 2.54
CA ARG A 26 15.08 -4.65 3.36
C ARG A 26 16.40 -5.36 3.08
N ASN A 27 16.79 -5.44 1.81
CA ASN A 27 17.99 -6.13 1.36
C ASN A 27 19.22 -5.20 1.26
N GLN A 28 19.04 -3.87 1.37
CA GLN A 28 20.09 -2.88 1.13
C GLN A 28 20.73 -3.01 -0.26
N GLU A 29 19.90 -3.08 -1.31
CA GLU A 29 20.32 -3.37 -2.71
C GLU A 29 21.20 -2.28 -3.34
N TRP A 30 21.45 -1.16 -2.65
CA TRP A 30 22.51 -0.24 -3.02
C TRP A 30 23.92 -0.80 -2.74
N THR A 31 24.03 -1.80 -1.86
CA THR A 31 25.28 -2.52 -1.57
C THR A 31 25.45 -3.73 -2.50
N LYS A 32 26.70 -4.16 -2.73
CA LYS A 32 26.97 -5.37 -3.52
C LYS A 32 26.33 -6.60 -2.87
N GLU A 33 26.58 -6.80 -1.58
CA GLU A 33 26.00 -7.91 -0.81
C GLU A 33 24.48 -7.91 -0.84
N GLY A 34 23.85 -6.73 -0.72
CA GLY A 34 22.41 -6.59 -0.78
C GLY A 34 21.82 -6.96 -2.14
N ARG A 35 22.50 -6.63 -3.24
CA ARG A 35 22.09 -7.07 -4.59
C ARG A 35 22.24 -8.58 -4.76
N ASP A 36 23.33 -9.16 -4.25
CA ASP A 36 23.54 -10.60 -4.31
C ASP A 36 22.42 -11.34 -3.56
N ILE A 37 21.96 -10.79 -2.43
CA ILE A 37 20.78 -11.29 -1.70
C ILE A 37 19.49 -11.08 -2.51
N GLY A 38 19.27 -9.88 -3.06
CA GLY A 38 18.05 -9.51 -3.78
C GLY A 38 17.83 -10.32 -5.05
N LEU A 39 18.92 -10.62 -5.78
CA LEU A 39 18.94 -11.41 -7.02
C LEU A 39 19.09 -12.91 -6.78
N GLY A 40 19.52 -13.33 -5.59
CA GLY A 40 19.68 -14.72 -5.22
C GLY A 40 18.39 -15.39 -4.73
N ASN A 41 18.49 -16.67 -4.35
CA ASN A 41 17.36 -17.48 -3.86
C ASN A 41 16.85 -17.07 -2.47
N ARG A 42 17.54 -16.15 -1.77
CA ARG A 42 17.16 -15.65 -0.44
C ARG A 42 17.12 -16.74 0.65
N ASP A 43 17.84 -17.84 0.48
CA ASP A 43 17.91 -18.91 1.48
C ASP A 43 18.67 -18.48 2.75
N ASN A 44 19.60 -17.52 2.62
CA ASN A 44 20.45 -17.01 3.70
C ASN A 44 20.21 -15.51 3.96
N LEU A 45 18.95 -15.11 4.18
CA LEU A 45 18.63 -13.70 4.47
C LEU A 45 19.31 -13.24 5.76
N LYS A 46 20.10 -12.17 5.66
CA LYS A 46 20.59 -11.43 6.83
C LYS A 46 19.41 -10.88 7.63
N GLU A 47 19.58 -10.75 8.94
CA GLU A 47 18.60 -10.10 9.80
C GLU A 47 18.30 -8.68 9.29
N ALA A 48 17.01 -8.31 9.31
CA ALA A 48 16.60 -7.01 8.82
C ALA A 48 17.10 -5.90 9.74
N THR A 49 17.65 -4.82 9.16
CA THR A 49 17.80 -3.58 9.92
C THR A 49 16.43 -3.11 10.43
N PRO A 50 16.34 -2.30 11.50
CA PRO A 50 15.07 -1.78 11.98
C PRO A 50 14.25 -1.06 10.90
N MET A 51 14.92 -0.33 10.00
CA MET A 51 14.29 0.32 8.85
C MET A 51 13.86 -0.70 7.79
N GLY A 52 14.71 -1.67 7.47
CA GLY A 52 14.40 -2.77 6.54
C GLY A 52 13.17 -3.56 6.96
N GLY A 53 13.08 -3.95 8.23
CA GLY A 53 11.91 -4.65 8.75
C GLY A 53 10.64 -3.79 8.74
N ARG A 54 10.76 -2.46 8.91
CA ARG A 54 9.61 -1.55 8.75
C ARG A 54 9.17 -1.45 7.29
N ALA A 55 10.11 -1.39 6.35
CA ALA A 55 9.82 -1.34 4.92
C ALA A 55 9.13 -2.62 4.41
N GLU A 56 9.60 -3.79 4.87
CA GLU A 56 8.97 -5.08 4.58
C GLU A 56 7.53 -5.15 5.10
N ARG A 57 7.28 -4.72 6.35
CA ARG A 57 5.92 -4.65 6.91
C ARG A 57 5.03 -3.63 6.19
N ALA A 58 5.59 -2.49 5.76
CA ALA A 58 4.85 -1.50 4.98
C ALA A 58 4.42 -2.08 3.62
N ALA A 59 5.30 -2.81 2.94
CA ALA A 59 5.00 -3.51 1.70
C ALA A 59 3.88 -4.55 1.87
N LYS A 60 4.00 -5.44 2.87
CA LYS A 60 2.95 -6.43 3.17
C LYS A 60 1.60 -5.75 3.44
N ASN A 61 1.60 -4.68 4.22
CA ASN A 61 0.35 -3.98 4.53
C ASN A 61 -0.24 -3.25 3.32
N SER A 62 0.59 -2.75 2.39
CA SER A 62 0.09 -2.16 1.14
C SER A 62 -0.53 -3.21 0.22
N ILE A 63 -0.01 -4.44 0.21
CA ILE A 63 -0.65 -5.57 -0.49
C ILE A 63 -2.02 -5.87 0.12
N GLU A 64 -2.10 -6.02 1.45
CA GLU A 64 -3.37 -6.22 2.16
C GLU A 64 -4.37 -5.10 1.84
N ALA A 65 -3.91 -3.86 1.79
CA ALA A 65 -4.72 -2.70 1.45
C ALA A 65 -5.25 -2.74 0.01
N ALA A 66 -4.44 -3.21 -0.94
CA ALA A 66 -4.86 -3.37 -2.33
C ALA A 66 -5.94 -4.45 -2.48
N VAL A 67 -5.85 -5.53 -1.68
CA VAL A 67 -6.88 -6.59 -1.63
C VAL A 67 -8.24 -6.04 -1.19
N PHE A 68 -8.29 -4.98 -0.38
CA PHE A 68 -9.55 -4.29 -0.06
C PHE A 68 -9.93 -3.25 -1.12
N PHE A 69 -9.00 -2.35 -1.48
CA PHE A 69 -9.32 -1.22 -2.35
C PHE A 69 -9.74 -1.64 -3.76
N VAL A 70 -8.94 -2.49 -4.41
CA VAL A 70 -9.09 -2.79 -5.84
C VAL A 70 -10.43 -3.48 -6.12
N PRO A 71 -10.83 -4.55 -5.39
CA PRO A 71 -12.13 -5.17 -5.63
C PRO A 71 -13.31 -4.23 -5.37
N LEU A 72 -13.27 -3.42 -4.30
CA LEU A 72 -14.33 -2.45 -4.01
C LEU A 72 -14.50 -1.44 -5.14
N ALA A 73 -13.39 -0.90 -5.65
CA ALA A 73 -13.42 0.07 -6.75
C ALA A 73 -13.94 -0.56 -8.06
N LEU A 74 -13.52 -1.79 -8.38
CA LEU A 74 -13.97 -2.50 -9.58
C LEU A 74 -15.44 -2.88 -9.51
N VAL A 75 -15.94 -3.33 -8.35
CA VAL A 75 -17.36 -3.65 -8.14
C VAL A 75 -18.22 -2.39 -8.27
N ALA A 76 -17.83 -1.30 -7.61
CA ALA A 76 -18.54 -0.02 -7.71
C ALA A 76 -18.61 0.47 -9.15
N ASN A 77 -17.49 0.42 -9.89
CA ASN A 77 -17.47 0.80 -11.30
C ASN A 77 -18.37 -0.09 -12.16
N ALA A 78 -18.36 -1.41 -11.94
CA ALA A 78 -19.24 -2.34 -12.66
C ALA A 78 -20.73 -2.11 -12.36
N ALA A 79 -21.05 -1.62 -11.16
CA ALA A 79 -22.40 -1.24 -10.75
C ALA A 79 -22.81 0.18 -11.21
N GLY A 80 -21.90 0.94 -11.84
CA GLY A 80 -22.14 2.33 -12.23
C GLY A 80 -22.16 3.32 -11.06
N MET A 81 -21.58 2.95 -9.92
CA MET A 81 -21.59 3.70 -8.66
C MET A 81 -20.31 4.51 -8.41
N ASP A 82 -19.65 4.94 -9.49
CA ASP A 82 -18.36 5.63 -9.42
C ASP A 82 -18.41 6.90 -8.56
N ALA A 83 -19.51 7.67 -8.64
CA ALA A 83 -19.65 8.94 -7.94
C ALA A 83 -19.87 8.75 -6.43
N GLU A 84 -20.64 7.74 -6.07
CA GLU A 84 -21.06 7.38 -4.72
C GLU A 84 -19.86 6.93 -3.87
N VAL A 85 -18.96 6.14 -4.45
CA VAL A 85 -17.79 5.62 -3.71
C VAL A 85 -16.57 6.54 -3.77
N MET A 86 -16.57 7.57 -4.63
CA MET A 86 -15.39 8.39 -4.95
C MET A 86 -14.73 8.98 -3.71
N GLN A 87 -15.52 9.50 -2.76
CA GLN A 87 -14.98 10.11 -1.55
C GLN A 87 -14.25 9.09 -0.68
N GLY A 88 -14.83 7.91 -0.45
CA GLY A 88 -14.20 6.82 0.28
C GLY A 88 -12.93 6.33 -0.41
N ALA A 89 -12.96 6.23 -1.74
CA ALA A 89 -11.81 5.84 -2.55
C ALA A 89 -10.64 6.84 -2.42
N GLN A 90 -10.91 8.15 -2.51
CA GLN A 90 -9.88 9.18 -2.36
C GLN A 90 -9.24 9.16 -0.96
N ILE A 91 -10.05 9.00 0.09
CA ILE A 91 -9.56 8.89 1.48
C ILE A 91 -8.63 7.68 1.62
N ALA A 92 -9.07 6.51 1.13
CA ALA A 92 -8.28 5.29 1.18
C ALA A 92 -6.97 5.40 0.39
N PHE A 93 -7.01 6.02 -0.79
CA PHE A 93 -5.83 6.27 -1.61
C PHE A 93 -4.81 7.16 -0.91
N TRP A 94 -5.21 8.36 -0.47
CA TRP A 94 -4.27 9.29 0.17
C TRP A 94 -3.75 8.79 1.51
N ALA A 95 -4.58 8.08 2.28
CA ALA A 95 -4.12 7.38 3.47
C ALA A 95 -3.00 6.38 3.14
N ARG A 96 -3.13 5.62 2.05
CA ARG A 96 -2.10 4.67 1.62
C ARG A 96 -0.81 5.35 1.14
N ILE A 97 -0.92 6.47 0.43
CA ILE A 97 0.24 7.28 0.03
C ILE A 97 1.02 7.75 1.27
N ALA A 98 0.32 8.29 2.27
CA ALA A 98 0.95 8.80 3.49
C ALA A 98 1.49 7.67 4.40
N TYR A 99 0.77 6.55 4.51
CA TYR A 99 1.10 5.46 5.44
C TYR A 99 2.52 4.91 5.24
N VAL A 100 2.92 4.69 3.98
CA VAL A 100 4.18 4.03 3.63
C VAL A 100 5.42 4.80 4.15
N PRO A 101 5.66 6.07 3.78
CA PRO A 101 6.81 6.82 4.28
C PRO A 101 6.77 7.00 5.81
N ILE A 102 5.59 7.22 6.39
CA ILE A 102 5.41 7.39 7.85
C ILE A 102 5.78 6.10 8.61
N TYR A 103 5.39 4.94 8.07
CA TYR A 103 5.71 3.65 8.67
C TYR A 103 7.21 3.36 8.58
N ILE A 104 7.84 3.62 7.42
CA ILE A 104 9.28 3.43 7.22
C ILE A 104 10.08 4.37 8.14
N ALA A 105 9.64 5.61 8.31
CA ALA A 105 10.23 6.58 9.25
C ALA A 105 10.08 6.18 10.73
N GLY A 106 9.14 5.27 11.06
CA GLY A 106 8.95 4.77 12.42
C GLY A 106 8.08 5.66 13.31
N ILE A 107 7.23 6.51 12.73
CA ILE A 107 6.37 7.43 13.50
C ILE A 107 5.14 6.65 14.03
N LYS A 108 5.25 6.14 15.25
CA LYS A 108 4.35 5.12 15.84
C LYS A 108 2.86 5.48 15.85
N TYR A 109 2.49 6.69 16.27
CA TYR A 109 1.08 7.06 16.41
C TYR A 109 0.48 7.55 15.09
N LEU A 110 1.26 8.33 14.35
CA LEU A 110 0.81 8.89 13.08
C LEU A 110 0.51 7.79 12.05
N ARG A 111 1.35 6.74 11.95
CA ARG A 111 1.07 5.61 11.03
C ARG A 111 -0.29 4.96 11.32
N SER A 112 -0.66 4.84 12.60
CA SER A 112 -1.90 4.18 13.01
C SER A 112 -3.11 5.05 12.71
N LEU A 113 -3.00 6.37 12.94
CA LEU A 113 -4.06 7.32 12.58
C LEU A 113 -4.32 7.32 11.07
N VAL A 114 -3.26 7.35 10.27
CA VAL A 114 -3.36 7.29 8.81
C VAL A 114 -3.94 5.94 8.35
N TRP A 115 -3.55 4.83 8.97
CA TRP A 115 -4.13 3.51 8.68
C TRP A 115 -5.64 3.46 8.96
N ILE A 116 -6.08 4.00 10.09
CA ILE A 116 -7.51 4.12 10.44
C ILE A 116 -8.24 4.94 9.39
N GLY A 117 -7.65 6.06 8.94
CA GLY A 117 -8.22 6.86 7.84
C GLY A 117 -8.44 6.02 6.58
N GLY A 118 -7.50 5.15 6.23
CA GLY A 118 -7.66 4.21 5.10
C GLY A 118 -8.82 3.24 5.29
N VAL A 119 -8.96 2.67 6.49
CA VAL A 119 -10.08 1.77 6.85
C VAL A 119 -11.43 2.48 6.77
N VAL A 120 -11.50 3.72 7.25
CA VAL A 120 -12.71 4.56 7.11
C VAL A 120 -13.06 4.76 5.64
N GLY A 121 -12.06 5.02 4.78
CA GLY A 121 -12.26 5.11 3.34
C GLY A 121 -12.89 3.85 2.73
N TYR A 122 -12.39 2.66 3.09
CA TYR A 122 -13.00 1.40 2.66
C TYR A 122 -14.43 1.24 3.18
N GLY A 123 -14.67 1.56 4.46
CA GLY A 123 -16.00 1.50 5.06
C GLY A 123 -17.01 2.42 4.36
N MET A 124 -16.57 3.62 3.95
CA MET A 124 -17.40 4.55 3.18
C MET A 124 -17.76 3.98 1.80
N MET A 125 -16.81 3.36 1.10
CA MET A 125 -17.09 2.72 -0.20
C MET A 125 -18.11 1.59 -0.04
N VAL A 126 -17.95 0.74 0.98
CA VAL A 126 -18.89 -0.34 1.28
C VAL A 126 -20.28 0.21 1.61
N ALA A 127 -20.36 1.20 2.51
CA ALA A 127 -21.63 1.80 2.93
C ALA A 127 -22.38 2.49 1.77
N ALA A 128 -21.66 3.02 0.79
CA ALA A 128 -22.27 3.64 -0.38
C ALA A 128 -22.82 2.61 -1.40
N MET A 129 -22.37 1.36 -1.35
CA MET A 129 -22.78 0.28 -2.27
C MET A 129 -23.89 -0.62 -1.70
N LEU A 130 -24.26 -0.45 -0.42
CA LEU A 130 -25.30 -1.21 0.28
C LEU A 130 -26.55 -0.35 0.45
#